data_AF-A0A2A4Y8D1-F1
#
_entry.id   AF-A0A2A4Y8D1-F1
#
_cell.length_a   1.000
_cell.length_b   1.000
_cell.length_c   1.000
_cell.angle_alpha   90.00
_cell.angle_beta   90.00
_cell.angle_gamma   90.00
#
_symmetry.space_group_name_H-M   'P 1'
#
loop_
_entity.id
_entity.type
_entity.pdbx_description
1 polymer ?
#
loop_
_entity_poly.entity_id
_entity_poly.type
_entity_poly.pdbx_seq_one_letter_code
_entity_poly.pdbx_strand_id
1 'polypeptide(L)'
;MFKKILARLTTDPEKQKQSKFRELESMFDGDIEMLNNMKATWLCSRGNNYGRKGKFDIAMTDFIEATELKNDYLPAFFGMSSVYALKDMESESIKILNSAPDEMKLHGKIVATKKEALLELGISI
;
A
#
# COMPACT_ATOMS: atom_id res chain seq x y z
N MET A 1 4.24 35.65 8.01
CA MET A 1 2.89 35.07 8.20
C MET A 1 2.61 33.84 7.32
N PHE A 2 3.03 33.79 6.05
CA PHE A 2 2.74 32.67 5.13
C PHE A 2 3.26 31.27 5.52
N LYS A 3 4.45 31.15 6.12
CA LYS A 3 5.00 29.84 6.55
C LYS A 3 4.16 29.13 7.64
N LYS A 4 3.43 29.87 8.49
CA LYS A 4 2.54 29.29 9.52
C LYS A 4 1.20 28.82 8.94
N ILE A 5 0.76 29.36 7.80
CA ILE A 5 -0.48 28.94 7.13
C ILE A 5 -0.23 27.64 6.35
N LEU A 6 0.92 27.51 5.67
CA LEU A 6 1.29 26.28 4.97
C LEU A 6 1.49 25.08 5.92
N ALA A 7 2.03 25.30 7.12
CA ALA A 7 2.15 24.25 8.14
C ALA A 7 0.80 23.76 8.68
N ARG A 8 -0.28 24.57 8.56
CA ARG A 8 -1.65 24.16 8.87
C ARG A 8 -2.33 23.41 7.71
N LEU A 9 -1.77 23.47 6.51
CA LEU A 9 -2.30 22.83 5.30
C LEU A 9 -1.70 21.43 5.05
N THR A 10 -0.61 21.07 5.73
CA THR A 10 -0.14 19.68 5.79
C THR A 10 -0.78 19.00 6.99
N THR A 11 -1.85 18.25 6.76
CA THR A 11 -2.39 17.35 7.79
C THR A 11 -1.29 16.37 8.22
N ASP A 12 -1.15 16.19 9.53
CA ASP A 12 -0.32 15.15 10.12
C ASP A 12 -0.67 13.80 9.45
N PRO A 13 0.31 13.11 8.80
CA PRO A 13 0.06 11.88 8.07
C PRO A 13 -0.72 10.85 8.89
N GLU A 14 -0.44 10.73 10.19
CA GLU A 14 -1.13 9.76 11.03
C GLU A 14 -2.56 10.19 11.33
N LYS A 15 -2.82 11.48 11.54
CA LYS A 15 -4.20 11.99 11.68
C LYS A 15 -5.01 11.79 10.40
N GLN A 16 -4.39 11.95 9.24
CA GLN A 16 -5.05 11.68 7.96
C GLN A 16 -5.44 10.19 7.86
N LYS A 17 -4.53 9.27 8.21
CA LYS A 17 -4.82 7.82 8.25
C LYS A 17 -5.96 7.50 9.19
N GLN A 18 -5.89 7.97 10.43
CA GLN A 18 -6.93 7.73 11.43
C GLN A 18 -8.29 8.27 10.98
N SER A 19 -8.32 9.45 10.36
CA SER A 19 -9.57 10.01 9.82
C SER A 19 -10.14 9.13 8.71
N LYS A 20 -9.29 8.65 7.79
CA LYS A 20 -9.77 7.79 6.71
C LYS A 20 -10.20 6.41 7.22
N PHE A 21 -9.51 5.85 8.20
CA PHE A 21 -9.86 4.56 8.78
C PHE A 21 -11.22 4.61 9.46
N ARG A 22 -11.51 5.69 10.22
CA ARG A 22 -12.86 5.89 10.79
C ARG A 22 -13.95 6.01 9.73
N GLU A 23 -13.66 6.68 8.62
CA GLU A 23 -14.59 6.77 7.50
C GLU A 23 -14.87 5.38 6.91
N LEU A 24 -13.81 4.59 6.65
CA LEU A 24 -13.94 3.24 6.12
C LEU A 24 -14.66 2.30 7.10
N GLU A 25 -14.37 2.40 8.39
CA GLU A 25 -15.06 1.64 9.45
C GLU A 25 -16.56 1.93 9.46
N SER A 26 -16.95 3.20 9.28
CA SER A 26 -18.36 3.57 9.18
C SER A 26 -19.02 3.09 7.88
N MET A 27 -18.27 2.93 6.79
CA MET A 27 -18.81 2.51 5.49
C MET A 27 -18.98 0.99 5.36
N PHE A 28 -18.10 0.22 6.01
CA PHE A 28 -18.02 -1.24 5.88
C PHE A 28 -18.33 -1.95 7.20
N ASP A 29 -19.30 -1.40 7.96
CA ASP A 29 -19.71 -1.98 9.24
C ASP A 29 -20.18 -3.44 9.07
N GLY A 30 -19.59 -4.35 9.83
CA GLY A 30 -19.86 -5.79 9.79
C GLY A 30 -19.12 -6.59 8.71
N ASP A 31 -18.52 -5.97 7.69
CA ASP A 31 -17.70 -6.65 6.67
C ASP A 31 -16.21 -6.36 6.88
N ILE A 32 -15.61 -7.10 7.81
CA ILE A 32 -14.20 -6.93 8.20
C ILE A 32 -13.25 -7.22 7.03
N GLU A 33 -13.60 -8.17 6.16
CA GLU A 33 -12.75 -8.53 5.02
C GLU A 33 -12.70 -7.37 4.02
N MET A 34 -13.86 -6.82 3.65
CA MET A 34 -13.93 -5.65 2.76
C MET A 34 -13.32 -4.41 3.42
N LEU A 35 -13.54 -4.19 4.72
CA LEU A 35 -12.92 -3.11 5.48
C LEU A 35 -11.40 -3.17 5.39
N ASN A 36 -10.80 -4.33 5.67
CA ASN A 36 -9.35 -4.52 5.61
C ASN A 36 -8.82 -4.37 4.18
N ASN A 37 -9.54 -4.89 3.18
CA ASN A 37 -9.21 -4.68 1.77
C ASN A 37 -9.20 -3.19 1.38
N MET A 38 -10.17 -2.42 1.87
CA MET A 38 -10.27 -0.99 1.58
C MET A 38 -9.22 -0.15 2.33
N LYS A 39 -8.89 -0.52 3.57
CA LYS A 39 -7.77 0.09 4.31
C LYS A 39 -6.44 -0.19 3.61
N ALA A 40 -6.18 -1.44 3.21
CA ALA A 40 -4.97 -1.80 2.44
C ALA A 40 -4.89 -1.05 1.11
N THR A 41 -6.01 -0.91 0.39
CA THR A 41 -6.09 -0.13 -0.86
C THR A 41 -5.73 1.34 -0.64
N TRP A 42 -6.27 1.94 0.42
CA TRP A 42 -5.97 3.32 0.74
C TRP A 42 -4.52 3.52 1.17
N LEU A 43 -3.99 2.63 2.02
CA LEU A 43 -2.59 2.64 2.45
C LEU A 43 -1.64 2.53 1.26
N CYS A 44 -1.87 1.59 0.33
CA CYS A 44 -1.04 1.47 -0.87
C CYS A 44 -1.09 2.72 -1.75
N SER A 45 -2.28 3.30 -1.93
CA SER A 45 -2.43 4.55 -2.69
C SER A 45 -1.63 5.70 -2.04
N ARG A 46 -1.64 5.77 -0.71
CA ARG A 46 -0.87 6.76 0.05
C ARG A 46 0.63 6.48 -0.01
N GLY A 47 1.04 5.22 0.15
CA GLY A 47 2.43 4.78 0.04
C GLY A 47 3.01 5.12 -1.32
N ASN A 48 2.27 4.87 -2.40
CA ASN A 48 2.65 5.29 -3.76
C ASN A 48 2.84 6.81 -3.86
N ASN A 49 1.96 7.61 -3.24
CA ASN A 49 2.10 9.07 -3.24
C ASN A 49 3.35 9.53 -2.49
N TYR A 50 3.67 8.91 -1.35
CA TYR A 50 4.87 9.22 -0.57
C TYR A 50 6.15 8.74 -1.26
N GLY A 51 6.14 7.55 -1.87
CA GLY A 51 7.26 7.02 -2.64
C GLY A 51 7.63 7.92 -3.82
N ARG A 52 6.62 8.41 -4.57
CA ARG A 52 6.84 9.40 -5.65
C ARG A 52 7.43 10.74 -5.16
N LYS A 53 7.30 11.04 -3.87
CA LYS A 53 7.88 12.23 -3.22
C LYS A 53 9.23 11.93 -2.57
N GLY A 54 9.78 10.74 -2.74
CA GLY A 54 11.03 10.29 -2.09
C GLY A 54 10.89 10.04 -0.59
N LYS A 55 9.67 10.05 -0.03
CA LYS A 55 9.41 9.79 1.40
C LYS A 55 9.27 8.28 1.64
N PHE A 56 10.37 7.57 1.41
CA PHE A 56 10.38 6.10 1.36
C PHE A 56 10.02 5.45 2.69
N ASP A 57 10.41 6.03 3.83
CA ASP A 57 10.10 5.43 5.14
C ASP A 57 8.58 5.39 5.39
N ILE A 58 7.89 6.50 5.12
CA ILE A 58 6.43 6.57 5.27
C ILE A 58 5.74 5.64 4.25
N ALA A 59 6.25 5.61 3.01
CA ALA A 59 5.71 4.70 2.00
C ALA A 59 5.85 3.23 2.41
N MET A 60 7.02 2.84 2.92
CA MET A 60 7.30 1.49 3.38
C MET A 60 6.42 1.13 4.58
N THR A 61 6.25 2.02 5.56
CA THR A 61 5.32 1.81 6.67
C THR A 61 3.90 1.56 6.18
N ASP A 62 3.41 2.34 5.22
CA ASP A 62 2.07 2.16 4.65
C ASP A 62 1.90 0.82 3.94
N PHE A 63 2.89 0.41 3.14
CA PHE A 63 2.84 -0.88 2.45
C PHE A 63 2.90 -2.06 3.43
N ILE A 64 3.75 -1.98 4.46
CA ILE A 64 3.82 -3.01 5.50
C ILE A 64 2.47 -3.14 6.21
N GLU A 65 1.89 -2.03 6.68
CA GLU A 65 0.58 -2.03 7.35
C GLU A 65 -0.52 -2.58 6.42
N ALA A 66 -0.45 -2.33 5.11
CA ALA A 66 -1.38 -2.90 4.14
C ALA A 66 -1.27 -4.43 4.07
N THR A 67 -0.05 -4.99 4.11
CA THR A 67 0.16 -6.44 4.17
C THR A 67 -0.24 -7.06 5.50
N GLU A 68 -0.17 -6.31 6.61
CA GLU A 68 -0.65 -6.78 7.92
C GLU A 68 -2.18 -6.87 7.97
N LEU A 69 -2.87 -5.90 7.36
CA LEU A 69 -4.33 -5.90 7.26
C LEU A 69 -4.84 -6.94 6.24
N LYS A 70 -4.10 -7.13 5.15
CA LYS A 70 -4.44 -8.05 4.06
C LYS A 70 -3.16 -8.67 3.48
N ASN A 71 -2.84 -9.86 3.97
CA ASN A 71 -1.57 -10.56 3.68
C ASN A 71 -1.36 -10.93 2.21
N ASP A 72 -2.43 -11.00 1.42
CA ASP A 72 -2.45 -11.27 -0.01
C ASP A 72 -2.63 -10.02 -0.88
N TYR A 73 -2.47 -8.82 -0.30
CA TYR A 73 -2.62 -7.56 -1.04
C TYR A 73 -1.42 -7.30 -1.96
N LEU A 74 -1.45 -7.90 -3.15
CA LEU A 74 -0.38 -7.81 -4.16
C LEU A 74 0.13 -6.37 -4.43
N PRO A 75 -0.72 -5.33 -4.52
CA PRO A 75 -0.24 -3.97 -4.75
C PRO A 75 0.72 -3.45 -3.67
N ALA A 76 0.61 -3.92 -2.42
CA ALA A 76 1.55 -3.54 -1.36
C ALA A 76 2.95 -4.11 -1.62
N PHE A 77 3.04 -5.39 -2.00
CA PHE A 77 4.31 -6.03 -2.33
C PHE A 77 5.01 -5.34 -3.51
N PHE A 78 4.26 -4.99 -4.56
CA PHE A 78 4.79 -4.22 -5.69
C PHE A 78 5.23 -2.81 -5.29
N GLY A 79 4.48 -2.17 -4.39
CA GLY A 79 4.87 -0.88 -3.80
C GLY A 79 6.20 -0.96 -3.04
N MET A 80 6.37 -1.96 -2.18
CA MET A 80 7.62 -2.20 -1.45
C MET A 80 8.80 -2.50 -2.40
N SER A 81 8.59 -3.38 -3.38
CA SER A 81 9.60 -3.69 -4.41
C SER A 81 10.02 -2.44 -5.18
N SER A 82 9.06 -1.59 -5.55
CA SER A 82 9.34 -0.31 -6.21
C SER A 82 10.18 0.62 -5.33
N VAL A 83 9.93 0.67 -4.01
CA VAL A 83 10.74 1.45 -3.08
C VAL A 83 12.17 0.91 -3.00
N TYR A 84 12.36 -0.41 -2.94
CA TYR A 84 13.71 -1.01 -2.95
C TYR A 84 14.43 -0.73 -4.27
N ALA A 85 13.75 -0.87 -5.41
CA ALA A 85 14.31 -0.54 -6.71
C ALA A 85 14.74 0.94 -6.81
N LEU A 86 13.93 1.87 -6.29
CA LEU A 86 14.28 3.30 -6.23
C LEU A 86 15.45 3.62 -5.28
N LYS A 87 15.83 2.68 -4.42
CA LYS A 87 17.01 2.78 -3.54
C LYS A 87 18.21 1.99 -4.10
N ASP A 88 18.15 1.56 -5.36
CA ASP A 88 19.16 0.71 -6.01
C ASP A 88 19.40 -0.63 -5.28
N MET A 89 18.39 -1.11 -4.54
CA MET A 89 18.41 -2.38 -3.80
C MET A 89 17.67 -3.47 -4.59
N GLU A 90 18.23 -3.85 -5.73
CA GLU A 90 17.58 -4.77 -6.68
C GLU A 90 17.37 -6.17 -6.08
N SER A 91 18.34 -6.68 -5.31
CA SER A 91 18.23 -7.99 -4.66
C SER A 91 17.06 -8.04 -3.67
N GLU A 92 16.86 -6.98 -2.90
CA GLU A 92 15.75 -6.83 -1.95
C GLU A 92 14.42 -6.71 -2.68
N SER A 93 14.39 -5.96 -3.79
CA SER A 93 13.21 -5.86 -4.64
C SER A 93 12.75 -7.24 -5.14
N ILE A 94 13.66 -8.03 -5.70
CA ILE A 94 13.35 -9.40 -6.20
C ILE A 94 12.91 -10.32 -5.06
N LYS A 95 13.55 -10.25 -3.89
CA LYS A 95 13.12 -11.01 -2.70
C LYS A 95 11.68 -10.70 -2.30
N ILE A 96 11.31 -9.41 -2.29
CA ILE A 96 9.93 -8.99 -1.99
C ILE A 96 8.95 -9.55 -3.02
N LEU A 97 9.24 -9.42 -4.32
CA LEU A 97 8.37 -9.93 -5.37
C LEU A 97 8.18 -11.46 -5.29
N ASN A 98 9.25 -12.20 -5.00
CA ASN A 98 9.18 -13.65 -4.81
C ASN A 98 8.38 -14.05 -3.56
N SER A 99 8.41 -13.22 -2.51
CA SER A 99 7.63 -13.45 -1.29
C SER A 99 6.14 -13.11 -1.43
N ALA A 100 5.75 -12.39 -2.49
CA ALA A 100 4.36 -12.03 -2.71
C ALA A 100 3.50 -13.28 -2.94
N PRO A 101 2.30 -13.37 -2.34
CA PRO A 101 1.37 -14.48 -2.58
C PRO A 101 1.01 -14.64 -4.06
N ASP A 102 0.58 -15.83 -4.46
CA ASP A 102 0.24 -16.06 -5.87
C ASP A 102 -1.12 -15.48 -6.27
N GLU A 103 -2.05 -15.41 -5.32
CA GLU A 103 -3.44 -15.00 -5.53
C GLU A 103 -3.86 -13.99 -4.46
N MET A 104 -4.51 -12.92 -4.90
CA MET A 104 -5.29 -12.04 -4.02
C MET A 104 -6.76 -12.45 -4.09
N LYS A 105 -7.39 -12.66 -2.94
CA LYS A 105 -8.79 -13.08 -2.83
C LYS A 105 -9.65 -12.03 -2.13
N LEU A 106 -10.92 -11.98 -2.48
CA LEU A 106 -11.94 -11.23 -1.75
C LEU A 106 -13.23 -12.05 -1.73
N HIS A 107 -13.73 -12.35 -0.53
CA HIS A 107 -14.86 -13.24 -0.29
C HIS A 107 -14.71 -14.58 -1.00
N GLY A 108 -13.51 -15.15 -0.91
CA GLY A 108 -13.15 -16.43 -1.51
C GLY A 108 -12.95 -16.42 -3.03
N LYS A 109 -13.17 -15.29 -3.71
CA LYS A 109 -12.94 -15.16 -5.16
C LYS A 109 -11.54 -14.61 -5.42
N ILE A 110 -10.82 -15.21 -6.36
CA ILE A 110 -9.56 -14.65 -6.86
C ILE A 110 -9.91 -13.37 -7.62
N VAL A 111 -9.32 -12.25 -7.21
CA VAL A 111 -9.52 -10.93 -7.82
C VAL A 111 -8.29 -10.43 -8.56
N ALA A 112 -7.11 -10.99 -8.26
CA ALA A 112 -5.87 -10.74 -8.99
C ALA A 112 -4.89 -11.91 -8.76
N THR A 113 -3.99 -12.13 -9.71
CA THR A 113 -2.86 -13.05 -9.54
C THR A 113 -1.52 -12.33 -9.67
N LYS A 114 -0.50 -12.83 -8.98
CA LYS A 114 0.87 -12.30 -9.09
C LYS A 114 1.37 -12.36 -10.52
N LYS A 115 1.08 -13.46 -11.23
CA LYS A 115 1.50 -13.65 -12.62
C LYS A 115 0.94 -12.57 -13.53
N GLU A 116 -0.36 -12.30 -13.46
CA GLU A 116 -1.02 -11.26 -14.27
C GLU A 116 -0.45 -9.88 -13.93
N ALA A 117 -0.32 -9.57 -12.65
CA ALA A 117 0.18 -8.27 -12.22
C ALA A 117 1.65 -8.03 -12.62
N LEU A 118 2.53 -9.04 -12.54
CA LEU A 118 3.91 -8.93 -13.02
C LEU A 118 3.98 -8.71 -14.53
N LEU A 119 3.12 -9.39 -15.30
CA LEU A 119 3.01 -9.21 -16.75
C LEU A 119 2.59 -7.77 -17.11
N GLU A 120 1.59 -7.22 -16.42
CA GLU A 120 1.14 -5.83 -16.61
C GLU A 120 2.25 -4.82 -16.32
N LEU A 121 3.10 -5.10 -15.33
CA LEU A 121 4.23 -4.25 -14.96
C LEU A 121 5.47 -4.48 -15.84
N GLY A 122 5.44 -5.45 -16.77
CA GLY A 122 6.59 -5.80 -17.59
C GLY A 122 7.75 -6.38 -16.79
N ILE A 123 7.47 -6.95 -15.62
CA ILE A 123 8.46 -7.54 -14.72
C ILE A 123 8.54 -9.04 -14.99
N SER A 124 9.75 -9.54 -15.25
CA SER A 124 10.05 -10.98 -15.30
C SER A 124 11.01 -11.30 -14.17
N ILE A 125 10.62 -12.25 -13.30
CA ILE A 125 11.41 -12.75 -12.17
C ILE A 125 11.40 -14.27 -12.15
#